data_AF-A0A5B2UTB5-F1
#
_entry.id   AF-A0A5B2UTB5-F1
#
_cell.length_a   1.000
_cell.length_b   1.000
_cell.length_c   1.000
_cell.angle_alpha   90.00
_cell.angle_beta   90.00
_cell.angle_gamma   90.00
#
_symmetry.space_group_name_H-M   'P 1'
#
loop_
_entity.id
_entity.type
_entity.pdbx_description
1 polymer ?
#
loop_
_entity_poly.entity_id
_entity_poly.type
_entity_poly.pdbx_seq_one_letter_code
_entity_poly.pdbx_strand_id
1 'polypeptide(L)'
;MKCLICVGAAERVMCDGPWEERDCPGCGHYRISDELILALMDSGQIFDIYKARALLERRRTEGIVPCIQIHEALLVTFEGADRQQWLFHGHD
;
A
#
# COMPACT_ATOMS: atom_id res chain seq x y z
N MET A 1 -2.92 5.91 11.64
CA MET A 1 -3.11 5.14 10.39
C MET A 1 -1.86 4.30 10.11
N LYS A 2 -1.96 3.19 9.35
CA LYS A 2 -0.83 2.28 9.06
C LYS A 2 -0.41 2.31 7.59
N CYS A 3 0.87 2.14 7.30
CA CYS A 3 1.41 2.00 5.94
C CYS A 3 0.83 0.75 5.27
N LEU A 4 0.35 0.88 4.04
CA LEU A 4 -0.23 -0.25 3.28
C LEU A 4 0.85 -1.22 2.77
N ILE A 5 2.10 -0.76 2.69
CA ILE A 5 3.23 -1.57 2.22
C ILE A 5 3.91 -2.32 3.36
N CYS A 6 4.32 -1.62 4.43
CA CYS A 6 5.12 -2.20 5.52
C CYS A 6 4.37 -2.37 6.84
N VAL A 7 3.08 -2.01 6.91
CA VAL A 7 2.24 -2.09 8.12
C VAL A 7 2.72 -1.23 9.30
N GLY A 8 3.79 -0.47 9.12
CA GLY A 8 4.32 0.48 10.10
C GLY A 8 3.46 1.74 10.25
N ALA A 9 3.87 2.65 11.14
CA ALA A 9 3.23 3.95 11.28
C ALA A 9 3.32 4.76 9.97
N ALA A 10 2.20 5.34 9.54
CA ALA A 10 2.14 6.24 8.40
C ALA A 10 1.03 7.28 8.58
N GLU A 11 1.25 8.46 8.01
CA GLU A 11 0.24 9.48 7.87
C GLU A 11 -0.63 9.18 6.65
N ARG A 12 -1.93 9.46 6.77
CA ARG A 12 -2.84 9.44 5.63
C ARG A 12 -2.96 10.86 5.12
N VAL A 13 -2.65 11.06 3.85
CA VAL A 13 -2.76 12.36 3.20
C VAL A 13 -4.08 12.39 2.45
N MET A 14 -4.81 13.50 2.55
CA MET A 14 -6.05 13.71 1.80
C MET A 14 -5.71 13.88 0.32
N CYS A 15 -6.32 13.07 -0.53
CA CYS A 15 -6.16 13.12 -1.98
C CYS A 15 -7.52 13.00 -2.67
N ASP A 16 -7.65 13.63 -3.83
CA ASP A 16 -8.82 13.50 -4.70
C ASP A 16 -8.77 12.21 -5.53
N GLY A 17 -9.96 11.69 -5.86
CA GLY A 17 -10.12 10.53 -6.73
C GLY A 17 -9.98 9.17 -6.01
N PRO A 18 -9.93 8.06 -6.76
CA PRO A 18 -9.93 6.70 -6.22
C PRO A 18 -8.53 6.28 -5.73
N TRP A 19 -7.92 7.12 -4.89
CA TRP A 19 -6.54 6.99 -4.44
C TRP A 19 -6.43 7.15 -2.93
N GLU A 20 -5.71 6.22 -2.32
CA GLU A 20 -5.24 6.31 -0.95
C GLU A 20 -3.78 6.79 -0.96
N GLU A 21 -3.56 7.99 -0.44
CA GLU A 21 -2.23 8.58 -0.30
C GLU A 21 -1.70 8.40 1.11
N ARG A 22 -0.47 7.89 1.23
CA ARG A 22 0.19 7.63 2.51
C ARG A 22 1.59 8.23 2.50
N ASP A 23 1.94 8.87 3.61
CA ASP A 23 3.31 9.28 3.93
C ASP A 23 3.85 8.38 5.03
N CYS A 24 4.85 7.56 4.69
CA CYS A 24 5.48 6.64 5.62
C CYS A 24 6.97 6.98 5.77
N PRO A 25 7.51 7.09 7.00
CA PRO A 25 8.94 7.33 7.20
C PRO A 25 9.83 6.19 6.66
N GLY A 26 9.27 4.98 6.55
CA GLY A 26 10.00 3.82 6.03
C GLY A 26 9.85 3.59 4.53
N CYS A 27 8.65 3.80 3.96
CA CYS A 27 8.39 3.54 2.53
C CYS A 27 8.37 4.82 1.67
N GLY A 28 8.36 5.99 2.29
CA GLY A 28 8.20 7.27 1.63
C GLY A 28 6.73 7.64 1.40
N HIS A 29 6.55 8.63 0.54
CA HIS A 29 5.27 9.21 0.15
C HIS A 29 4.78 8.57 -1.16
N TYR A 30 3.56 8.02 -1.16
CA TYR A 30 3.03 7.27 -2.29
C TYR A 30 1.50 7.28 -2.33
N ARG A 31 0.95 6.92 -3.49
CA ARG A 31 -0.49 6.68 -3.73
C ARG A 31 -0.74 5.23 -4.12
N ILE A 32 -1.85 4.67 -3.69
CA ILE A 32 -2.33 3.34 -4.11
C ILE A 32 -3.77 3.48 -4.60
N SER A 33 -4.13 2.84 -5.70
CA SER A 33 -5.52 2.84 -6.16
C SER A 33 -6.41 2.04 -5.21
N ASP A 34 -7.63 2.52 -4.96
CA ASP A 34 -8.62 1.81 -4.14
C ASP A 34 -8.88 0.40 -4.68
N GLU A 35 -8.90 0.24 -6.00
CA GLU A 35 -9.04 -1.06 -6.67
C GLU A 35 -7.96 -2.07 -6.25
N LEU A 36 -6.69 -1.63 -6.17
CA LEU A 36 -5.61 -2.51 -5.74
C LEU A 36 -5.76 -2.85 -4.25
N ILE A 37 -6.14 -1.89 -3.41
CA ILE A 37 -6.37 -2.16 -1.99
C ILE A 37 -7.47 -3.21 -1.81
N LEU A 38 -8.59 -3.07 -2.52
CA LEU A 38 -9.68 -4.05 -2.53
C LEU A 38 -9.22 -5.42 -3.02
N ALA A 39 -8.45 -5.46 -4.11
CA ALA A 39 -7.90 -6.72 -4.65
C ALA A 39 -6.96 -7.41 -3.66
N LEU A 40 -6.15 -6.66 -2.92
CA LEU A 40 -5.28 -7.20 -1.87
C LEU A 40 -6.07 -7.79 -0.72
N MET A 41 -7.12 -7.08 -0.29
CA MET A 41 -8.01 -7.56 0.77
C MET A 41 -8.75 -8.83 0.37
N ASP A 42 -9.29 -8.89 -0.85
CA ASP A 42 -10.02 -10.06 -1.38
C ASP A 42 -9.11 -11.29 -1.53
N SER A 43 -7.95 -11.10 -2.17
CA SER A 43 -6.99 -12.18 -2.38
C SER A 43 -6.20 -12.56 -1.12
N GLY A 44 -6.16 -11.69 -0.11
CA GLY A 44 -5.30 -11.86 1.06
C GLY A 44 -3.81 -11.74 0.73
N GLN A 45 -3.47 -10.96 -0.29
CA GLN A 45 -2.09 -10.69 -0.66
C GLN A 45 -1.60 -9.41 0.00
N ILE A 46 -0.29 -9.25 0.10
CA ILE A 46 0.34 -7.99 0.49
C ILE A 46 1.46 -7.61 -0.44
N PHE A 47 1.90 -6.36 -0.28
CA PHE A 47 3.10 -5.90 -0.93
C PHE A 47 4.35 -6.59 -0.40
N ASP A 48 5.19 -7.01 -1.34
CA ASP A 48 6.60 -7.19 -1.08
C ASP A 48 7.22 -5.82 -0.80
N ILE A 49 7.65 -5.62 0.45
CA ILE A 49 8.20 -4.33 0.92
C ILE A 49 9.39 -3.89 0.07
N TYR A 50 10.27 -4.82 -0.31
CA TYR A 50 11.48 -4.50 -1.06
C TYR A 50 11.16 -4.11 -2.50
N LYS A 51 10.29 -4.88 -3.18
CA LYS A 51 9.87 -4.56 -4.55
C LYS A 51 9.09 -3.25 -4.61
N ALA A 52 8.17 -3.04 -3.66
CA ALA A 52 7.39 -1.81 -3.59
C ALA A 52 8.28 -0.59 -3.37
N ARG A 53 9.24 -0.64 -2.43
CA ARG A 53 10.18 0.47 -2.21
C ARG A 53 11.04 0.75 -3.43
N ALA A 54 11.60 -0.29 -4.07
CA ALA A 54 12.38 -0.11 -5.28
C ALA A 54 11.59 0.55 -6.41
N LEU A 55 10.29 0.22 -6.54
CA LEU A 55 9.39 0.90 -7.48
C LEU A 55 9.19 2.38 -7.10
N LEU A 56 8.90 2.66 -5.83
CA LEU A 56 8.68 4.02 -5.34
C LEU A 56 9.92 4.90 -5.57
N GLU A 57 11.11 4.38 -5.25
CA GLU A 57 12.39 5.06 -5.46
C GLU A 57 12.62 5.37 -6.94
N ARG A 58 12.35 4.40 -7.83
CA ARG A 58 12.48 4.61 -9.28
C ARG A 58 11.55 5.71 -9.79
N ARG A 59 10.29 5.71 -9.37
CA ARG A 59 9.28 6.69 -9.81
C ARG A 59 9.44 8.07 -9.17
N ARG A 60 9.99 8.15 -7.95
CA ARG A 60 10.23 9.44 -7.26
C ARG A 60 11.15 10.37 -8.04
N THR A 61 12.03 9.80 -8.86
CA THR A 61 12.94 10.56 -9.75
C THR A 61 12.17 11.37 -10.80
N GLU A 62 10.91 11.05 -11.07
CA GLU A 62 10.07 11.73 -12.07
C GLU A 62 9.35 12.98 -11.50
N GLY A 63 9.57 13.33 -10.23
CA GLY A 63 9.06 14.56 -9.61
C GLY A 63 7.55 14.54 -9.29
N ILE A 64 6.90 13.39 -9.45
CA ILE A 64 5.48 13.18 -9.18
C ILE A 64 5.36 12.19 -8.01
N VAL A 65 4.31 12.32 -7.19
CA VAL A 65 4.01 11.33 -6.15
C VAL A 65 3.82 9.96 -6.82
N PRO A 66 4.62 8.95 -6.46
CA PRO A 66 4.55 7.65 -7.11
C PRO A 66 3.22 6.95 -6.82
N CYS A 67 2.53 6.55 -7.88
CA CYS A 67 1.29 5.79 -7.80
C CYS A 67 1.55 4.30 -8.04
N ILE A 68 0.92 3.45 -7.23
CA ILE A 68 0.91 2.00 -7.37
C ILE A 68 -0.48 1.53 -7.82
N GLN A 69 -0.53 0.75 -8.89
CA GLN A 69 -1.75 0.17 -9.48
C GLN A 69 -1.68 -1.36 -9.55
N ILE A 70 -2.85 -1.98 -9.78
CA ILE A 70 -3.02 -3.44 -9.71
C ILE A 70 -2.09 -4.25 -10.62
N HIS A 71 -1.69 -3.67 -11.76
CA HIS A 71 -0.88 -4.35 -12.77
C HIS A 71 0.62 -4.39 -12.47
N GLU A 72 1.08 -3.81 -11.35
CA GLU A 72 2.53 -3.63 -11.10
C GLU A 72 3.25 -4.84 -10.48
N ALA A 73 2.57 -5.97 -10.27
CA ALA A 73 3.15 -7.27 -9.85
C ALA A 73 4.15 -7.20 -8.66
N LEU A 74 3.84 -6.41 -7.63
CA LEU A 74 4.69 -6.18 -6.45
C LEU A 74 4.31 -7.05 -5.24
N LEU A 75 3.53 -8.11 -5.43
CA LEU A 75 2.81 -8.78 -4.35
C LEU A 75 3.43 -10.12 -3.96
N VAL A 76 3.20 -10.53 -2.71
CA VAL A 76 3.46 -11.86 -2.18
C VAL A 76 2.22 -12.42 -1.49
N THR A 77 2.07 -13.74 -1.52
CA THR A 77 0.99 -14.46 -0.83
C THR A 77 1.25 -14.49 0.67
N PHE A 78 0.23 -14.19 1.48
CA PHE A 78 0.26 -14.51 2.91
C PHE A 78 0.19 -16.03 3.08
N GLU A 79 1.34 -16.69 3.28
CA GLU A 79 1.35 -18.07 3.76
C GLU A 79 1.36 -18.06 5.30
N GLY A 80 0.18 -18.15 5.91
CA GLY A 80 0.05 -18.38 7.36
C GLY A 80 -1.05 -17.57 8.05
N ALA A 81 -2.18 -18.25 8.29
CA ALA A 81 -3.09 -18.10 9.43
C ALA A 81 -3.18 -16.74 10.16
N ASP A 82 -3.84 -15.74 9.56
CA ASP A 82 -4.82 -14.87 10.25
C ASP A 82 -5.45 -13.89 9.23
N ARG A 83 -6.53 -14.32 8.55
CA ARG A 83 -7.36 -13.42 7.72
C ARG A 83 -8.25 -12.48 8.57
N GLN A 84 -8.27 -12.64 9.89
CA GLN A 84 -9.21 -11.97 10.79
C GLN A 84 -8.63 -10.72 11.47
N GLN A 85 -7.34 -10.43 11.39
CA GLN A 85 -6.75 -9.28 12.09
C GLN A 85 -6.63 -8.03 11.20
N TRP A 86 -6.80 -8.16 9.87
CA TRP A 86 -6.82 -7.03 8.94
C TRP A 86 -8.19 -6.36 8.79
N LEU A 87 -9.28 -7.08 9.04
CA LEU A 87 -10.65 -6.56 8.90
C LEU A 87 -11.16 -5.83 10.17
N PHE A 88 -10.54 -6.00 11.33
CA PHE A 88 -11.08 -5.55 12.62
C PHE A 88 -10.53 -4.22 13.16
N HIS A 89 -9.72 -3.48 12.41
CA HIS A 89 -9.27 -2.12 12.81
C HIS A 89 -9.93 -1.00 12.00
N GLY A 90 -11.10 -1.28 11.41
CA GLY A 90 -11.91 -0.33 10.64
C GLY A 90 -13.33 -0.15 11.17
N HIS A 91 -13.55 -0.21 12.49
CA HIS A 91 -14.79 0.26 13.11
C HIS A 91 -14.54 0.69 14.56
N ASP A 92 -14.23 1.98 14.73
CA ASP A 92 -14.83 2.86 15.75
C ASP A 92 -14.75 4.31 15.23
#